data_AF-A0A284SBQ5-F1
#
_entry.id   AF-A0A284SBQ5-F1
#
_cell.length_a   1.000
_cell.length_b   1.000
_cell.length_c   1.000
_cell.angle_alpha   90.00
_cell.angle_beta   90.00
_cell.angle_gamma   90.00
#
_symmetry.space_group_name_H-M   'P 1'
#
loop_
_entity.id
_entity.type
_entity.pdbx_description
1 polymer ?
#
loop_
_entity_poly.entity_id
_entity_poly.type
_entity_poly.pdbx_seq_one_letter_code
_entity_poly.pdbx_strand_id
1 'polypeptide(L)'
;MSVKLQRSEWQGILRPLKNEDVQGLDQYNELTSEGHCNLAWIWKTNLQGGDKGLQEALRMEWCKSQARAQRWQEECDLLIEELRRVQVTFACYAKQWTKRVEFSSLPGARAYAFRQAALWSELHTDAEAKWLDIQTSLDLNSSKHSVATTDLDNRIINEVDSV
;
A
#
# COMPACT_ATOMS: atom_id res chain seq x y z
N MET A 1 53.60 7.80 29.53
CA MET A 1 53.82 6.74 28.51
C MET A 1 52.48 6.12 28.17
N SER A 2 51.96 6.33 26.96
CA SER A 2 50.64 5.85 26.55
C SER A 2 50.78 4.47 25.91
N VAL A 3 50.23 3.44 26.55
CA VAL A 3 50.22 2.07 26.01
C VAL A 3 49.31 2.06 24.78
N LYS A 4 49.89 1.90 23.59
CA LYS A 4 49.12 1.69 22.36
C LYS A 4 48.52 0.29 22.43
N LEU A 5 47.22 0.22 22.76
CA LEU A 5 46.43 -0.99 22.58
C LEU A 5 46.40 -1.30 21.07
N GLN A 6 47.14 -2.31 20.64
CA GLN A 6 47.06 -2.87 19.29
C GLN A 6 45.73 -3.61 19.13
N ARG A 7 44.64 -2.86 19.00
CA ARG A 7 43.38 -3.40 18.48
C ARG A 7 43.42 -3.19 16.98
N SER A 8 43.65 -4.26 16.21
CA SER A 8 43.57 -4.28 14.73
C SER A 8 42.21 -4.81 14.23
N GLU A 9 41.31 -5.14 15.15
CA GLU A 9 39.98 -5.72 14.87
C GLU A 9 39.12 -4.83 13.96
N TRP A 10 39.35 -3.51 13.95
CA TRP A 10 38.62 -2.55 13.11
C TRP A 10 39.06 -2.55 11.64
N GLN A 11 40.27 -3.02 11.31
CA GLN A 11 40.84 -2.94 9.95
C GLN A 11 40.17 -3.91 8.97
N GLY A 12 39.54 -4.99 9.46
CA GLY A 12 38.77 -5.91 8.61
C GLY A 12 37.32 -5.48 8.35
N ILE A 13 36.82 -4.52 9.13
CA ILE A 13 35.39 -4.17 9.20
C ILE A 13 35.13 -2.80 8.56
N LEU A 14 36.03 -1.84 8.80
CA LEU A 14 35.88 -0.48 8.31
C LEU A 14 36.60 -0.32 6.97
N ARG A 15 35.87 0.12 5.95
CA ARG A 15 36.45 0.51 4.67
C ARG A 15 36.92 1.98 4.74
N PRO A 16 37.86 2.40 3.88
CA PRO A 16 38.21 3.81 3.77
C PRO A 16 36.97 4.61 3.40
N LEU A 17 36.65 5.63 4.20
CA LEU A 17 35.51 6.52 3.96
C LEU A 17 35.83 7.44 2.78
N LYS A 18 35.11 7.28 1.68
CA LYS A 18 35.20 8.21 0.54
C LYS A 18 34.08 9.25 0.63
N ASN A 19 34.26 10.38 -0.03
CA ASN A 19 33.23 11.43 -0.08
C ASN A 19 31.90 10.93 -0.69
N GLU A 20 31.97 9.96 -1.60
CA GLU A 20 30.80 9.30 -2.21
C GLU A 20 29.98 8.46 -1.20
N ASP A 21 30.59 8.02 -0.09
CA ASP A 21 29.91 7.22 0.93
C ASP A 21 29.15 8.08 1.96
N VAL A 22 29.42 9.39 2.03
CA VAL A 22 28.79 10.32 2.97
C VAL A 22 27.43 10.73 2.42
N GLN A 23 26.52 9.77 2.42
CA GLN A 23 25.13 9.93 2.01
C GLN A 23 24.23 9.74 3.22
N GLY A 24 23.23 10.61 3.39
CA GLY A 24 22.25 10.46 4.46
C GLY A 24 21.37 9.22 4.27
N LEU A 25 20.87 8.66 5.36
CA LEU A 25 19.84 7.60 5.34
C LEU A 25 18.55 8.05 4.64
N ASP A 26 18.36 9.36 4.56
CA ASP A 26 17.27 10.10 3.95
C ASP A 26 17.54 10.48 2.49
N GLN A 27 18.69 10.11 1.91
CA GLN A 27 18.96 10.26 0.48
C GLN A 27 18.17 9.22 -0.32
N TYR A 28 16.87 9.14 -0.02
CA TYR A 28 15.83 8.65 -0.89
C TYR A 28 15.83 9.56 -2.10
N ASN A 29 16.49 9.10 -3.15
CA ASN A 29 16.21 9.66 -4.46
C ASN A 29 14.75 9.28 -4.76
N GLU A 30 13.82 10.25 -4.85
CA GLU A 30 12.40 10.02 -5.19
C GLU A 30 12.23 9.18 -6.48
N LEU A 31 13.29 9.12 -7.30
CA LEU A 31 13.40 8.32 -8.52
C LEU A 31 13.74 6.84 -8.31
N THR A 32 14.19 6.43 -7.12
CA THR A 32 14.63 5.06 -6.83
C THR A 32 13.65 4.41 -5.88
N SER A 33 12.92 3.38 -6.34
CA SER A 33 12.03 2.61 -5.48
C SER A 33 12.80 2.03 -4.29
N GLU A 34 12.14 1.92 -3.13
CA GLU A 34 12.77 1.48 -1.88
C GLU A 34 13.51 0.13 -2.00
N GLY A 35 13.08 -0.73 -2.93
CA GLY A 35 13.72 -2.02 -3.23
C GLY A 35 15.09 -1.94 -3.90
N HIS A 36 15.47 -0.79 -4.47
CA HIS A 36 16.76 -0.58 -5.15
C HIS A 36 17.68 0.38 -4.41
N CYS A 37 17.32 0.84 -3.21
CA CYS A 37 18.16 1.72 -2.41
C CYS A 37 19.37 0.94 -1.84
N ASN A 38 20.51 1.03 -2.54
CA ASN A 38 21.77 0.49 -2.04
C ASN A 38 22.31 1.41 -0.94
N LEU A 39 21.99 1.11 0.32
CA LEU A 39 22.56 1.82 1.48
C LEU A 39 24.10 1.81 1.43
N ALA A 40 24.69 2.98 1.70
CA ALA A 40 26.14 3.12 1.85
C ALA A 40 26.67 2.17 2.92
N TRP A 41 27.91 1.69 2.75
CA TRP A 41 28.48 0.66 3.63
C TRP A 41 28.59 1.12 5.09
N ILE A 42 28.71 2.43 5.33
CA ILE A 42 28.71 3.06 6.65
C ILE A 42 27.37 2.92 7.41
N TRP A 43 26.27 2.67 6.71
CA TRP A 43 24.97 2.38 7.31
C TRP A 43 24.73 0.87 7.46
N LYS A 44 25.45 0.06 6.69
CA LYS A 44 25.49 -1.41 6.84
C LYS A 44 26.28 -1.85 8.08
N THR A 45 27.09 -0.97 8.68
CA THR A 45 27.91 -1.31 9.85
C THR A 45 27.15 -1.42 11.17
N ASN A 46 25.84 -1.13 11.23
CA ASN A 46 25.04 -1.41 12.45
C ASN A 46 24.89 -2.92 12.75
N LEU A 47 25.40 -3.78 11.86
CA LEU A 47 25.62 -5.22 12.07
C LEU A 47 26.77 -5.55 13.05
N GLN A 48 27.44 -4.53 13.63
CA GLN A 48 28.55 -4.67 14.58
C GLN A 48 28.21 -5.42 15.89
N GLY A 49 26.95 -5.78 16.15
CA GLY A 49 26.56 -6.63 17.27
C GLY A 49 26.76 -8.14 17.04
N GLY A 50 27.36 -8.56 15.93
CA GLY A 50 27.35 -9.96 15.49
C GLY A 50 25.92 -10.41 15.22
N ASP A 51 25.58 -11.65 15.61
CA ASP A 51 24.23 -12.21 15.44
C ASP A 51 23.13 -11.33 16.05
N LYS A 52 23.42 -10.63 17.16
CA LYS A 52 22.44 -9.73 17.81
C LYS A 52 22.15 -8.48 16.99
N GLY A 53 23.16 -7.90 16.35
CA GLY A 53 23.00 -6.73 15.48
C GLY A 53 22.26 -7.09 14.19
N LEU A 54 22.56 -8.27 13.63
CA LEU A 54 21.82 -8.82 12.48
C LEU A 54 20.36 -9.09 12.83
N GLN A 55 20.09 -9.71 13.99
CA GLN A 55 18.73 -9.99 14.45
C GLN A 55 17.92 -8.71 14.64
N GLU A 56 18.53 -7.65 15.18
CA GLU A 56 17.86 -6.36 15.34
C GLU A 56 17.60 -5.67 14.00
N ALA A 57 18.56 -5.72 13.06
CA ALA A 57 18.35 -5.21 11.71
C ALA A 57 17.20 -5.94 10.99
N LEU A 58 17.14 -7.28 11.11
CA LEU A 58 16.06 -8.08 10.54
C LEU A 58 14.70 -7.76 11.17
N ARG A 59 14.64 -7.54 12.49
CA ARG A 59 13.41 -7.10 13.17
C ARG A 59 12.95 -5.74 12.67
N MET A 60 13.86 -4.77 12.52
CA MET A 60 13.52 -3.46 11.97
C MET A 60 12.98 -3.57 10.54
N GLU A 61 13.65 -4.33 9.67
CA GLU A 61 13.19 -4.51 8.29
C GLU A 61 11.86 -5.27 8.21
N TRP A 62 11.64 -6.25 9.09
CA TRP A 62 10.34 -6.92 9.22
C TRP A 62 9.25 -5.95 9.66
N CYS A 63 9.48 -5.15 10.70
CA CYS A 63 8.51 -4.14 11.17
C CYS A 63 8.18 -3.12 10.07
N LYS A 64 9.19 -2.64 9.32
CA LYS A 64 8.97 -1.73 8.19
C LYS A 64 8.15 -2.37 7.09
N SER A 65 8.48 -3.62 6.72
CA SER A 65 7.78 -4.36 5.68
C SER A 65 6.34 -4.67 6.10
N GLN A 66 6.12 -5.03 7.36
CA GLN A 66 4.80 -5.24 7.94
C GLN A 66 3.98 -3.94 7.93
N ALA A 67 4.56 -2.82 8.37
CA ALA A 67 3.88 -1.53 8.34
C ALA A 67 3.51 -1.09 6.92
N ARG A 68 4.36 -1.40 5.92
CA ARG A 68 4.04 -1.14 4.51
C ARG A 68 2.92 -2.03 4.01
N ALA A 69 2.92 -3.31 4.36
CA ALA A 69 1.85 -4.24 4.01
C ALA A 69 0.51 -3.83 4.64
N GLN A 70 0.53 -3.38 5.90
CA GLN A 70 -0.65 -2.84 6.59
C GLN A 70 -1.17 -1.58 5.90
N ARG A 71 -0.31 -0.61 5.58
CA ARG A 71 -0.70 0.60 4.83
C ARG A 71 -1.29 0.26 3.46
N TRP A 72 -0.68 -0.67 2.74
CA TRP A 72 -1.20 -1.11 1.45
C TRP A 72 -2.60 -1.74 1.59
N GLN A 73 -2.83 -2.54 2.64
CA GLN A 73 -4.15 -3.09 2.92
C GLN A 73 -5.18 -1.97 3.22
N GLU A 74 -4.80 -0.99 4.04
CA GLU A 74 -5.64 0.19 4.32
C GLU A 74 -5.98 0.96 3.03
N GLU A 75 -5.01 1.16 2.13
CA GLU A 75 -5.23 1.81 0.84
C GLU A 75 -6.21 1.02 -0.05
N CYS A 76 -6.08 -0.31 -0.10
CA CYS A 76 -7.03 -1.17 -0.80
C CYS A 76 -8.46 -1.01 -0.24
N ASP A 77 -8.61 -1.05 1.08
CA ASP A 77 -9.91 -0.92 1.75
C ASP A 77 -10.52 0.47 1.51
N LEU A 78 -9.70 1.52 1.57
CA LEU A 78 -10.11 2.90 1.26
C LEU A 78 -10.56 3.05 -0.19
N LEU A 79 -9.83 2.47 -1.15
CA LEU A 79 -10.22 2.54 -2.56
C LEU A 79 -11.57 1.88 -2.82
N ILE A 80 -11.83 0.72 -2.22
CA ILE A 80 -13.13 0.04 -2.31
C ILE A 80 -14.25 0.96 -1.78
N GLU A 81 -14.02 1.59 -0.63
CA GLU A 81 -15.00 2.50 -0.04
C GLU A 81 -15.19 3.78 -0.86
N GLU A 82 -14.13 4.35 -1.42
CA GLU A 82 -14.21 5.53 -2.30
C GLU A 82 -15.02 5.23 -3.58
N LEU A 83 -14.82 4.06 -4.17
CA LEU A 83 -15.61 3.62 -5.33
C LEU A 83 -17.10 3.51 -4.99
N ARG A 84 -17.42 2.97 -3.82
CA ARG A 84 -18.81 2.93 -3.31
C ARG A 84 -19.35 4.35 -3.09
N ARG A 85 -18.55 5.27 -2.52
CA ARG A 85 -18.95 6.67 -2.27
C ARG A 85 -19.20 7.45 -3.55
N VAL A 86 -18.40 7.23 -4.59
CA VAL A 86 -18.59 7.86 -5.90
C VAL A 86 -19.97 7.50 -6.47
N GLN A 87 -20.35 6.22 -6.45
CA GLN A 87 -21.67 5.77 -6.92
C GLN A 87 -22.80 6.41 -6.09
N VAL A 88 -22.71 6.36 -4.76
CA VAL A 88 -23.71 6.99 -3.87
C VAL A 88 -23.84 8.48 -4.14
N THR A 89 -22.73 9.16 -4.40
CA THR A 89 -22.69 10.59 -4.70
C THR A 89 -23.44 10.88 -6.00
N PHE A 90 -23.17 10.13 -7.08
CA PHE A 90 -23.87 10.29 -8.35
C PHE A 90 -25.38 10.05 -8.22
N ALA A 91 -25.79 8.98 -7.53
CA ALA A 91 -27.20 8.71 -7.25
C ALA A 91 -27.86 9.84 -6.44
N CYS A 92 -27.15 10.40 -5.46
CA CYS A 92 -27.63 11.51 -4.66
C CYS A 92 -27.83 12.77 -5.52
N TYR A 93 -26.86 13.12 -6.37
CA TYR A 93 -26.98 14.27 -7.26
C TYR A 93 -28.10 14.09 -8.29
N ALA A 94 -28.25 12.91 -8.88
CA ALA A 94 -29.36 12.61 -9.78
C ALA A 94 -30.70 12.87 -9.09
N LYS A 95 -30.90 12.35 -7.87
CA LYS A 95 -32.11 12.59 -7.06
C LYS A 95 -32.32 14.07 -6.73
N GLN A 96 -31.25 14.79 -6.36
CA GLN A 96 -31.33 16.23 -6.08
C GLN A 96 -31.78 17.03 -7.30
N TRP A 97 -31.25 16.72 -8.48
CA TRP A 97 -31.65 17.38 -9.72
C TRP A 97 -33.08 17.04 -10.14
N THR A 98 -33.51 15.79 -9.98
CA THR A 98 -34.91 15.39 -10.19
C THR A 98 -35.84 16.17 -9.27
N LYS A 99 -35.50 16.28 -7.98
CA LYS A 99 -36.27 17.06 -7.01
C LYS A 99 -36.35 18.54 -7.41
N ARG A 100 -35.27 19.14 -7.92
CA ARG A 100 -35.28 20.54 -8.38
C ARG A 100 -36.24 20.81 -9.53
N VAL A 101 -36.61 19.80 -10.33
CA VAL A 101 -37.64 19.94 -11.37
C VAL A 101 -38.97 20.36 -10.75
N GLU A 102 -39.35 19.76 -9.62
CA GLU A 102 -40.65 19.99 -8.95
C GLU A 102 -40.79 21.43 -8.44
N PHE A 103 -39.68 22.04 -8.04
CA PHE A 103 -39.66 23.40 -7.48
C PHE A 103 -39.43 24.50 -8.54
N SER A 104 -39.19 24.13 -9.80
CA SER A 104 -38.87 25.08 -10.86
C SER A 104 -40.09 25.38 -11.73
N SER A 105 -40.50 26.65 -11.78
CA SER A 105 -41.62 27.11 -12.61
C SER A 105 -41.22 27.40 -14.07
N LEU A 106 -39.94 27.71 -14.31
CA LEU A 106 -39.44 28.10 -15.63
C LEU A 106 -39.20 26.85 -16.51
N PRO A 107 -39.77 26.79 -17.73
CA PRO A 107 -39.58 25.65 -18.64
C PRO A 107 -38.11 25.35 -18.93
N GLY A 108 -37.28 26.37 -19.16
CA GLY A 108 -35.85 26.19 -19.42
C GLY A 108 -35.08 25.63 -18.23
N ALA A 109 -35.39 26.07 -17.01
CA ALA A 109 -34.76 25.56 -15.80
C ALA A 109 -35.19 24.12 -15.50
N ARG A 110 -36.45 23.74 -15.78
CA ARG A 110 -36.90 22.33 -15.72
C ARG A 110 -36.17 21.46 -16.73
N ALA A 111 -36.08 21.89 -17.99
CA ALA A 111 -35.37 21.16 -19.03
C ALA A 111 -33.89 20.95 -18.68
N TYR A 112 -33.23 21.99 -18.13
CA TYR A 112 -31.85 21.88 -17.65
C TYR A 112 -31.71 20.91 -16.46
N ALA A 113 -32.60 21.00 -15.47
CA ALA A 113 -32.59 20.12 -14.31
C ALA A 113 -32.79 18.64 -14.70
N PHE A 114 -33.70 18.36 -15.65
CA PHE A 114 -33.86 17.02 -16.22
C PHE A 114 -32.59 16.52 -16.92
N ARG A 115 -31.95 17.37 -17.75
CA ARG A 115 -30.69 17.03 -18.39
C ARG A 115 -29.60 16.71 -17.35
N GLN A 116 -29.51 17.49 -16.28
CA GLN A 116 -28.56 17.22 -15.20
C GLN A 116 -28.87 15.90 -14.49
N ALA A 117 -30.14 15.64 -14.15
CA ALA A 117 -30.53 14.37 -13.54
C ALA A 117 -30.15 13.17 -14.41
N ALA A 118 -30.41 13.24 -15.73
CA ALA A 118 -30.01 12.20 -16.69
C ALA A 118 -28.49 12.00 -16.71
N LEU A 119 -27.71 13.09 -16.80
CA LEU A 119 -26.25 13.03 -16.80
C LEU A 119 -25.69 12.36 -15.53
N TRP A 120 -26.21 12.70 -14.36
CA TRP A 120 -25.76 12.07 -13.11
C TRP A 120 -26.18 10.59 -13.01
N SER A 121 -27.32 10.22 -13.58
CA SER A 121 -27.72 8.82 -13.72
C SER A 121 -26.83 8.03 -14.68
N GLU A 122 -26.43 8.62 -15.81
CA GLU A 122 -25.47 8.02 -16.74
C GLU A 122 -24.10 7.81 -16.10
N LEU A 123 -23.59 8.82 -15.38
CA LEU A 123 -22.34 8.69 -14.63
C LEU A 123 -22.40 7.59 -13.56
N HIS A 124 -23.55 7.41 -12.91
CA HIS A 124 -23.78 6.32 -11.98
C HIS A 124 -23.67 4.97 -12.67
N THR A 125 -24.40 4.77 -13.77
CA THR A 125 -24.39 3.49 -14.51
C THR A 125 -23.01 3.17 -15.06
N ASP A 126 -22.28 4.18 -15.55
CA ASP A 126 -20.92 3.99 -16.06
C ASP A 126 -19.93 3.62 -14.95
N ALA A 127 -20.04 4.25 -13.78
CA ALA A 127 -19.20 3.95 -12.64
C ALA A 127 -19.47 2.53 -12.10
N GLU A 128 -20.74 2.14 -12.04
CA GLU A 128 -21.16 0.79 -11.64
C GLU A 128 -20.64 -0.27 -12.62
N ALA A 129 -20.78 -0.03 -13.93
CA ALA A 129 -20.29 -0.95 -14.96
C ALA A 129 -18.77 -1.14 -14.90
N LYS A 130 -18.01 -0.04 -14.77
CA LYS A 130 -16.55 -0.10 -14.61
C LYS A 130 -16.13 -0.83 -13.34
N TRP A 131 -16.88 -0.65 -12.27
CA TRP A 131 -16.58 -1.33 -11.01
C TRP A 131 -16.83 -2.84 -11.12
N LEU A 132 -17.93 -3.26 -11.72
CA LEU A 132 -18.26 -4.67 -11.92
C LEU A 132 -17.21 -5.38 -12.80
N ASP A 133 -16.70 -4.69 -13.83
CA ASP A 133 -15.60 -5.19 -14.68
C ASP A 133 -14.32 -5.44 -13.86
N ILE A 134 -13.94 -4.47 -13.02
CA ILE A 134 -12.78 -4.60 -12.12
C ILE A 134 -12.98 -5.77 -11.15
N GLN A 135 -14.13 -5.87 -10.48
CA GLN A 135 -14.43 -6.97 -9.57
C GLN A 135 -14.33 -8.33 -10.26
N THR A 136 -14.92 -8.45 -11.45
CA THR A 136 -14.85 -9.67 -12.26
C THR A 136 -13.40 -10.02 -12.60
N SER A 137 -12.58 -9.03 -12.99
CA SER A 137 -11.16 -9.25 -13.30
C SER A 137 -10.35 -9.71 -12.08
N LEU A 138 -10.65 -9.18 -10.89
CA LEU A 138 -10.00 -9.54 -9.64
C LEU A 138 -10.39 -10.96 -9.21
N ASP A 139 -11.68 -11.31 -9.28
CA ASP A 139 -12.19 -12.64 -8.93
C ASP A 139 -11.61 -13.73 -9.85
N LEU A 140 -11.50 -13.45 -11.15
CA LEU A 140 -10.85 -14.33 -12.12
C LEU A 140 -9.36 -14.54 -11.83
N ASN A 141 -8.68 -13.52 -11.30
CA ASN A 141 -7.27 -13.62 -10.93
C ASN A 141 -7.09 -14.37 -9.59
N SER A 142 -7.99 -14.15 -8.63
CA SER A 142 -8.02 -14.88 -7.35
C SER A 142 -8.19 -16.39 -7.59
N SER A 143 -9.09 -16.78 -8.49
CA SER A 143 -9.31 -18.18 -8.86
C SER A 143 -8.10 -18.83 -9.55
N LYS A 144 -7.28 -18.05 -10.28
CA LYS A 144 -6.04 -18.54 -10.92
C LYS A 144 -4.86 -18.68 -9.95
N HIS A 145 -4.87 -17.95 -8.84
CA HIS A 145 -3.78 -17.90 -7.86
C HIS A 145 -4.04 -18.74 -6.60
N SER A 146 -4.88 -19.78 -6.65
CA SER A 146 -4.95 -20.78 -5.57
C SER A 146 -3.67 -21.64 -5.54
N VAL A 147 -2.56 -21.01 -5.17
CA VAL A 147 -1.33 -21.69 -4.79
C VAL A 147 -1.50 -22.03 -3.32
N ALA A 148 -1.47 -23.32 -3.01
CA ALA A 148 -1.46 -23.82 -1.65
C ALA A 148 -0.34 -23.12 -0.86
N THR A 149 -0.71 -22.25 0.07
CA THR A 149 0.21 -21.73 1.08
C THR A 149 0.48 -22.84 2.06
N THR A 150 1.54 -23.62 1.83
CA THR A 150 2.10 -24.45 2.90
C THR A 150 2.75 -23.51 3.91
N ASP A 151 2.13 -23.38 5.08
CA ASP A 151 2.73 -22.69 6.22
C ASP A 151 4.13 -23.26 6.51
N LEU A 152 5.05 -22.38 6.86
CA LEU A 152 6.42 -22.72 7.25
C LEU A 152 6.50 -23.66 8.48
N ASP A 153 5.38 -23.89 9.17
CA ASP A 153 5.31 -24.72 10.38
C ASP A 153 4.72 -26.12 10.17
N ASN A 154 4.23 -26.46 8.96
CA ASN A 154 3.75 -27.81 8.60
C ASN A 154 2.94 -28.51 9.72
N ARG A 155 2.13 -27.75 10.47
CA ARG A 155 1.39 -28.24 11.63
C ARG A 155 -0.03 -28.53 11.18
N ILE A 156 -0.28 -29.80 10.90
CA ILE A 156 -1.62 -30.32 10.62
C ILE A 156 -2.48 -30.04 11.86
N ILE A 157 -3.42 -29.09 11.77
CA ILE A 157 -4.49 -28.96 12.75
C ILE A 157 -5.51 -30.03 12.38
N ASN A 158 -5.38 -31.21 12.98
CA ASN A 158 -6.47 -32.17 12.99
C ASN A 158 -7.53 -31.60 13.92
N GLU A 159 -8.63 -31.12 13.33
CA GLU A 159 -9.86 -30.84 14.04
C GLU A 159 -10.29 -32.16 14.71
N VAL A 160 -10.17 -32.20 16.04
CA VAL A 160 -10.61 -33.32 16.87
C VAL A 160 -12.12 -33.17 16.99
N ASP A 161 -12.85 -33.83 16.10
CA ASP A 161 -14.21 -34.27 16.40
C ASP A 161 -14.10 -35.54 17.25
N SER A 162 -14.39 -35.41 18.53
CA SER A 162 -14.64 -36.56 19.41
C SER A 162 -15.78 -36.24 20.38
N VAL A 163 -16.91 -36.89 20.07
CA VAL A 163 -18.17 -37.10 20.83
C VAL A 163 -19.22 -35.99 20.77
#